data_AF-A0A366GFJ5-F1
#
_entry.id   AF-A0A366GFJ5-F1
#
_cell.length_a   1.000
_cell.length_b   1.000
_cell.length_c   1.000
_cell.angle_alpha   90.00
_cell.angle_beta   90.00
_cell.angle_gamma   90.00
#
_symmetry.space_group_name_H-M   'P 1'
#
loop_
_entity.id
_entity.type
_entity.pdbx_description
1 polymer ?
#
loop_
_entity_poly.entity_id
_entity_poly.type
_entity_poly.pdbx_seq_one_letter_code
_entity_poly.pdbx_strand_id
1 'polypeptide(L)'
;MTNKENLIVCRCEEVTYGQLQSTIAEYKCSARELKLRTRAGMGFCGGRTCRMMIDRMIESTNPDITPNEISLKYQPPVRVVTFGAVGENK
;
A
#
# COMPACT_ATOMS: atom_id res chain seq x y z
N MET A 1 13.15 16.01 18.14
CA MET A 1 12.09 14.99 18.24
C MET A 1 11.45 14.86 16.87
N THR A 2 11.67 13.74 16.17
CA THR A 2 11.17 13.56 14.80
C THR A 2 9.69 13.24 14.85
N ASN A 3 8.83 14.14 14.35
CA ASN A 3 7.40 13.90 14.25
C ASN A 3 7.15 12.78 13.22
N LYS A 4 6.84 11.57 13.69
CA LYS A 4 6.59 10.40 12.85
C LYS A 4 5.37 10.58 11.94
N GLU A 5 4.40 11.43 12.29
CA GLU A 5 3.17 11.56 11.50
C GLU A 5 3.41 12.10 10.10
N ASN A 6 4.45 12.92 9.93
CA ASN A 6 4.85 13.50 8.65
C ASN A 6 5.77 12.58 7.82
N LEU A 7 6.12 11.40 8.33
CA LEU A 7 6.96 10.45 7.62
C LEU A 7 6.21 9.93 6.40
N ILE A 8 6.75 10.12 5.20
CA ILE A 8 6.16 9.58 3.97
C ILE A 8 6.41 8.08 3.91
N VAL A 9 5.33 7.31 3.94
CA VAL A 9 5.36 5.84 3.80
C VAL A 9 5.21 5.45 2.33
N CYS A 10 4.31 6.09 1.59
CA CYS A 10 4.16 5.88 0.15
C CYS A 10 4.63 7.12 -0.62
N ARG A 11 5.82 7.06 -1.23
CA ARG A 11 6.36 8.19 -2.00
C ARG A 11 5.56 8.52 -3.26
N CYS A 12 5.00 7.51 -3.95
CA CYS A 12 4.31 7.73 -5.22
C CYS A 12 2.96 8.43 -5.05
N GLU A 13 2.31 8.24 -3.90
CA GLU A 13 0.98 8.78 -3.59
C GLU A 13 1.07 9.82 -2.47
N GLU A 14 2.28 10.16 -2.03
CA GLU A 14 2.59 11.12 -0.97
C GLU A 14 1.87 10.86 0.35
N VAL A 15 1.59 9.60 0.65
CA VAL A 15 0.86 9.18 1.87
C VAL A 15 1.81 9.11 3.06
N THR A 16 1.40 9.74 4.17
CA THR A 16 2.18 9.76 5.41
C THR A 16 1.81 8.64 6.39
N TYR A 17 2.69 8.39 7.35
CA TYR A 17 2.47 7.45 8.44
C TYR A 17 1.26 7.85 9.28
N GLY A 18 1.10 9.14 9.59
CA GLY A 18 -0.02 9.65 10.36
C GLY A 18 -1.36 9.40 9.65
N GLN A 19 -1.42 9.63 8.34
CA GLN A 19 -2.61 9.35 7.53
C GLN A 19 -2.98 7.87 7.52
N LEU A 20 -1.99 6.97 7.42
CA LEU A 20 -2.25 5.52 7.48
C LEU A 20 -2.74 5.13 8.87
N GLN A 21 -2.10 5.62 9.92
CA GLN A 21 -2.47 5.30 11.29
C GLN A 21 -3.88 5.79 11.66
N SER A 22 -4.23 7.02 11.29
CA SER A 22 -5.57 7.57 11.52
C SER A 22 -6.64 6.77 10.75
N THR A 23 -6.38 6.43 9.49
CA THR A 23 -7.31 5.63 8.67
C THR A 23 -7.50 4.22 9.22
N ILE A 24 -6.42 3.57 9.69
CA ILE A 24 -6.53 2.25 10.34
C ILE A 24 -7.39 2.36 11.60
N ALA A 25 -7.14 3.36 12.45
CA ALA A 25 -7.86 3.52 13.71
C ALA A 25 -9.35 3.84 13.51
N GLU A 26 -9.67 4.69 12.54
CA GLU A 26 -11.04 5.12 12.24
C GLU A 26 -11.88 3.98 11.64
N TYR A 27 -11.32 3.24 10.68
CA TYR A 27 -12.09 2.24 9.91
C TYR A 27 -11.83 0.79 10.32
N LYS A 28 -10.87 0.53 11.23
CA LYS A 28 -10.44 -0.83 11.64
C LYS A 28 -10.23 -1.77 10.45
N CYS A 29 -9.58 -1.25 9.42
CA CYS A 29 -9.66 -1.82 8.10
C CYS A 29 -8.51 -2.79 7.76
N SER A 30 -8.79 -3.69 6.81
CA SER A 30 -7.81 -4.60 6.20
C SER A 30 -6.85 -3.85 5.26
N ALA A 31 -5.77 -4.50 4.83
CA ALA A 31 -4.78 -3.86 3.94
C ALA A 31 -5.34 -3.49 2.58
N ARG A 32 -6.24 -4.34 2.06
CA ARG A 32 -6.97 -4.04 0.83
C ARG A 32 -7.78 -2.76 0.97
N GLU A 33 -8.49 -2.62 2.06
CA GLU A 33 -9.31 -1.43 2.29
C GLU A 33 -8.47 -0.19 2.57
N LEU A 34 -7.39 -0.30 3.36
CA LEU A 34 -6.47 0.80 3.59
C LEU A 34 -5.85 1.30 2.26
N LYS A 35 -5.47 0.37 1.38
CA LYS A 35 -5.02 0.68 0.00
C LYS A 35 -6.12 1.40 -0.79
N LEU A 36 -7.37 0.97 -0.71
CA LEU A 36 -8.48 1.60 -1.43
C LEU A 36 -8.81 3.01 -0.90
N ARG A 37 -8.71 3.23 0.41
CA ARG A 37 -8.98 4.53 1.04
C ARG A 37 -7.86 5.54 0.84
N THR A 38 -6.61 5.11 0.98
CA THR A 38 -5.44 6.01 0.97
C THR A 38 -4.66 6.01 -0.33
N ARG A 39 -5.00 5.11 -1.26
CA ARG A 39 -4.21 4.78 -2.47
C ARG A 39 -2.78 4.29 -2.20
N ALA A 40 -2.36 4.11 -0.95
CA ALA A 40 -1.01 3.67 -0.63
C ALA A 40 -0.70 2.31 -1.29
N GLY A 41 0.33 2.30 -2.17
CA GLY A 41 0.70 1.14 -2.97
C GLY A 41 0.03 1.02 -4.34
N MET A 42 -0.72 2.05 -4.78
CA MET A 42 -1.31 2.14 -6.14
C MET A 42 -0.49 2.97 -7.13
N GLY A 43 0.57 3.64 -6.68
CA GLY A 43 1.42 4.44 -7.58
C GLY A 43 2.21 3.57 -8.57
N PHE A 44 2.96 4.22 -9.47
CA PHE A 44 3.71 3.55 -10.55
C PHE A 44 4.70 2.46 -10.06
N CYS A 45 5.13 2.52 -8.80
CA CYS A 45 5.98 1.49 -8.20
C CYS A 45 5.24 0.19 -7.85
N GLY A 46 3.89 0.18 -7.87
CA GLY A 46 3.07 -0.98 -7.53
C GLY A 46 3.21 -1.44 -6.07
N GLY A 47 3.54 -0.52 -5.16
CA GLY A 47 3.73 -0.83 -3.74
C GLY A 47 5.06 -1.48 -3.39
N ARG A 48 6.05 -1.49 -4.29
CA ARG A 48 7.37 -2.12 -4.06
C ARG A 48 8.09 -1.65 -2.80
N THR A 49 7.91 -0.39 -2.40
CA THR A 49 8.59 0.20 -1.23
C THR A 49 7.70 0.24 0.01
N CYS A 50 6.43 0.61 -0.16
CA CYS A 50 5.54 0.91 0.97
C CYS A 50 4.75 -0.29 1.48
N ARG A 51 4.60 -1.35 0.68
CA ARG A 51 3.70 -2.46 1.02
C ARG A 51 4.08 -3.22 2.27
N MET A 52 5.36 -3.57 2.45
CA MET A 52 5.79 -4.25 3.68
C MET A 52 5.53 -3.39 4.92
N MET A 53 5.68 -2.07 4.82
CA MET A 53 5.35 -1.16 5.94
C MET A 53 3.85 -1.15 6.21
N ILE A 54 3.01 -1.09 5.17
CA ILE A 54 1.55 -1.15 5.29
C ILE A 54 1.11 -2.46 5.96
N ASP A 55 1.61 -3.60 5.48
CA ASP A 55 1.29 -4.93 6.03
C ASP A 55 1.66 -4.97 7.53
N ARG A 56 2.83 -4.45 7.92
CA ARG A 56 3.29 -4.38 9.32
C ARG A 56 2.45 -3.47 10.21
N MET A 57 1.98 -2.33 9.70
CA MET A 57 1.12 -1.43 10.45
C MET A 57 -0.24 -2.07 10.77
N ILE A 58 -0.74 -2.92 9.87
CA ILE A 58 -2.00 -3.62 10.05
C ILE A 58 -1.83 -4.81 10.99
N GLU A 59 -0.76 -5.59 10.84
CA GLU A 59 -0.38 -6.65 11.80
C GLU A 59 -0.29 -6.11 13.23
N SER A 60 0.31 -4.93 13.42
CA SER A 60 0.42 -4.32 14.77
C SER A 60 -0.91 -3.85 15.35
N THR A 61 -1.93 -3.61 14.51
CA THR A 61 -3.20 -3.03 14.97
C THR A 61 -4.30 -4.09 15.10
N ASN A 62 -4.27 -5.15 14.29
CA ASN A 62 -5.26 -6.21 14.28
C ASN A 62 -4.57 -7.59 14.33
N PRO A 63 -4.21 -8.08 15.53
CA PRO A 63 -3.51 -9.37 15.69
C PRO A 63 -4.35 -10.60 15.33
N ASP A 64 -5.68 -10.47 15.24
CA ASP A 64 -6.60 -11.58 14.94
C ASP A 64 -6.83 -11.81 13.44
N ILE A 65 -6.27 -10.97 12.55
CA ILE A 65 -6.42 -11.11 11.10
C ILE A 65 -5.39 -12.12 10.57
N THR A 66 -5.84 -13.05 9.72
CA THR A 66 -4.97 -14.07 9.15
C THR A 66 -3.94 -13.46 8.18
N PRO A 67 -2.66 -13.89 8.17
CA PRO A 67 -1.62 -13.29 7.32
C PRO A 67 -1.96 -13.23 5.82
N ASN A 68 -2.79 -14.16 5.35
CA ASN A 68 -3.20 -14.25 3.95
C ASN A 68 -4.27 -13.21 3.56
N GLU A 69 -5.02 -12.67 4.54
CA GLU A 69 -5.91 -11.51 4.35
C GLU A 69 -5.16 -10.17 4.44
N ILE A 70 -3.99 -10.17 5.08
CA ILE A 70 -3.19 -8.97 5.29
C ILE A 70 -2.45 -8.57 4.02
N SER A 71 -1.84 -9.50 3.27
CA SER A 71 -0.93 -9.05 2.20
C SER A 71 -1.64 -8.67 0.91
N LEU A 72 -1.28 -7.50 0.38
CA LEU A 72 -1.72 -7.06 -0.94
C LEU A 72 -1.22 -8.00 -2.05
N LYS A 73 -2.10 -8.37 -2.99
CA LYS A 73 -1.73 -9.24 -4.13
C LYS A 73 -0.72 -8.56 -5.07
N TYR A 74 0.26 -9.33 -5.55
CA TYR A 74 1.04 -8.96 -6.73
C TYR A 74 0.19 -9.19 -7.98
N GLN A 75 0.14 -8.23 -8.88
CA GLN A 75 -0.62 -8.32 -10.13
C GLN A 75 0.28 -7.98 -11.32
N PRO A 76 0.16 -8.71 -12.44
CA PRO A 76 0.84 -8.33 -13.67
C PRO A 76 0.22 -7.05 -14.28
N PRO A 77 1.00 -6.22 -14.99
CA PRO A 77 2.45 -6.34 -15.20
C PRO A 77 3.25 -5.84 -13.99
N VAL A 78 4.29 -6.59 -13.58
CA VAL A 78 5.09 -6.28 -12.37
C VAL A 78 5.86 -4.95 -12.52
N ARG A 79 6.28 -4.63 -13.74
CA ARG A 79 6.79 -3.31 -14.11
C ARG A 79 5.84 -2.69 -15.11
N VAL A 80 5.74 -1.36 -15.09
CA VAL A 80 5.00 -0.63 -16.10
C VAL A 80 5.59 -0.96 -17.47
N VAL A 81 4.71 -1.27 -18.41
CA VAL A 81 5.02 -1.53 -19.81
C VAL A 81 4.17 -0.61 -20.65
N THR A 82 4.70 -0.19 -21.80
CA THR A 82 3.92 0.60 -22.75
C THR A 82 2.90 -0.31 -23.45
N PHE A 83 1.81 0.26 -23.95
CA PHE A 83 0.84 -0.51 -24.73
C PHE A 83 1.46 -1.12 -25.99
N GLY A 84 2.40 -0.43 -26.66
CA GLY A 84 3.12 -0.98 -27.80
C GLY A 84 3.88 -2.28 -27.47
N ALA A 85 4.51 -2.35 -26.29
CA ALA A 85 5.25 -3.54 -25.87
C ALA A 85 4.38 -4.80 -25.66
N VAL A 86 3.07 -4.63 -25.43
CA VAL A 86 2.13 -5.75 -25.19
C VAL A 86 1.09 -5.94 -26.28
N GLY A 87 0.89 -4.95 -27.15
CA GLY A 87 -0.20 -4.91 -28.14
C GLY A 87 0.25 -4.87 -29.59
N GLU A 88 1.55 -4.75 -29.88
CA GLU A 88 2.04 -4.92 -31.25
C GLU A 88 1.92 -6.40 -31.66
N ASN A 89 0.97 -6.68 -32.56
CA ASN A 89 0.99 -7.89 -33.36
C ASN A 89 2.16 -7.76 -34.34
N LYS A 90 3.24 -8.49 -34.09
CA LYS A 90 4.24 -8.73 -35.14
C LYS A 90 3.63 -9.48 -36.31
#